data_AF-A0A6V7K9K7-F1
#
_entry.id   AF-A0A6V7K9K7-F1
#
_cell.length_a   1.000
_cell.length_b   1.000
_cell.length_c   1.000
_cell.angle_alpha   90.00
_cell.angle_beta   90.00
_cell.angle_gamma   90.00
#
_symmetry.space_group_name_H-M   'P 1'
#
loop_
_entity.id
_entity.type
_entity.pdbx_description
1 polymer ?
#
loop_
_entity_poly.entity_id
_entity_poly.type
_entity_poly.pdbx_seq_one_letter_code
_entity_poly.pdbx_strand_id
1 'polypeptide(L)'
;EYTLDVYRLSSTVTEHDAKKAGAEVVKQVASPLLSGLLYPGLQALDEQYLGVDAQFGGVDQRKIFTFSEKYLPILGYEKRIHLMNPMIPGLAGAKMSSSEEDSKIDLLDSVANVKKKLKKAFCEPGNIVDNGILAFSKHVIFPLMKAGEKYLVPRKEEY
;
A
#
# COMPACT_ATOMS: atom_id res chain seq x y z
N GLU A 1 14.68 7.89 -24.20
CA GLU A 1 15.50 8.04 -22.99
C GLU A 1 15.14 6.96 -21.96
N TYR A 2 13.88 6.90 -21.50
CA TYR A 2 13.42 5.90 -20.50
C TYR A 2 13.87 4.45 -20.78
N THR A 3 13.62 3.93 -21.98
CA THR A 3 14.01 2.57 -22.36
C THR A 3 15.52 2.32 -22.28
N LEU A 4 16.34 3.34 -22.58
CA LEU A 4 17.80 3.21 -22.47
C LEU A 4 18.21 3.08 -21.00
N ASP A 5 17.58 3.82 -20.09
CA ASP A 5 17.86 3.70 -18.66
C ASP A 5 17.32 2.40 -18.08
N VAL A 6 16.23 1.85 -18.61
CA VAL A 6 15.81 0.47 -18.29
C VAL A 6 16.93 -0.52 -18.62
N TYR A 7 17.56 -0.40 -19.81
CA TYR A 7 18.69 -1.27 -20.17
C TYR A 7 19.92 -1.04 -19.28
N ARG A 8 20.28 0.22 -18.97
CA ARG A 8 21.38 0.55 -18.04
C ARG A 8 21.16 0.04 -16.63
N LEU A 9 19.92 0.12 -16.16
CA LEU A 9 19.53 -0.43 -14.87
C LEU A 9 19.59 -1.97 -14.89
N SER A 10 19.10 -2.60 -15.96
CA SER A 10 19.17 -4.07 -16.10
C SER A 10 20.60 -4.62 -16.22
N SER A 11 21.57 -3.81 -16.64
CA SER A 11 22.98 -4.21 -16.71
C SER A 11 23.73 -4.04 -15.39
N THR A 12 23.13 -3.36 -14.39
CA THR A 12 23.73 -3.09 -13.08
C THR A 12 23.03 -3.84 -11.94
N VAL A 13 21.72 -4.04 -12.05
CA VAL A 13 20.89 -4.73 -11.07
C VAL A 13 21.10 -6.25 -11.15
N THR A 14 21.35 -6.89 -10.01
CA THR A 14 21.39 -8.35 -9.94
C THR A 14 19.98 -8.94 -9.88
N GLU A 15 19.82 -10.16 -10.41
CA GLU A 15 18.56 -10.93 -10.29
C GLU A 15 18.10 -11.04 -8.82
N HIS A 16 19.04 -11.29 -7.91
CA HIS A 16 18.76 -11.39 -6.48
C HIS A 16 18.14 -10.11 -5.92
N ASP A 17 18.72 -8.95 -6.24
CA ASP A 17 18.23 -7.67 -5.75
C ASP A 17 16.86 -7.31 -6.34
N ALA A 18 16.64 -7.60 -7.62
CA ALA A 18 15.34 -7.42 -8.26
C ALA A 18 14.26 -8.30 -7.59
N LYS A 19 14.54 -9.60 -7.37
CA LYS A 19 13.62 -10.50 -6.66
C LYS A 19 13.33 -10.04 -5.24
N LYS A 20 14.38 -9.62 -4.51
CA LYS A 20 14.24 -9.13 -3.14
C LYS A 20 13.40 -7.86 -3.09
N ALA A 21 13.63 -6.92 -3.99
CA ALA A 21 12.87 -5.67 -4.08
C ALA A 21 11.38 -5.93 -4.35
N GLY A 22 11.06 -6.82 -5.30
CA GLY A 22 9.69 -7.15 -5.69
C GLY A 22 8.96 -8.15 -4.77
N ALA A 23 9.59 -8.69 -3.72
CA ALA A 23 9.08 -9.85 -2.98
C ALA A 23 7.67 -9.67 -2.38
N GLU A 24 7.29 -8.45 -1.99
CA GLU A 24 5.99 -8.15 -1.34
C GLU A 24 4.96 -7.54 -2.29
N VAL A 25 5.40 -7.15 -3.49
CA VAL A 25 4.59 -6.39 -4.47
C VAL A 25 4.28 -7.23 -5.70
N VAL A 26 5.28 -7.94 -6.21
CA VAL A 26 5.14 -8.82 -7.37
C VAL A 26 4.54 -10.15 -6.93
N LYS A 27 3.53 -10.62 -7.67
CA LYS A 27 2.90 -11.91 -7.44
C LYS A 27 3.94 -13.03 -7.54
N GLN A 28 4.15 -13.75 -6.45
CA GLN A 28 5.07 -14.88 -6.40
C GLN A 28 4.42 -16.10 -7.05
N VAL A 29 5.06 -16.64 -8.08
CA VAL A 29 4.63 -17.85 -8.81
C VAL A 29 5.84 -18.77 -8.99
N ALA A 30 5.60 -20.08 -9.14
CA ALA A 30 6.66 -21.08 -9.23
C ALA A 30 7.63 -20.85 -10.42
N SER A 31 7.12 -20.30 -11.52
CA SER A 31 7.90 -19.92 -12.70
C SER A 31 7.62 -18.45 -13.04
N PRO A 32 8.32 -17.49 -12.40
CA PRO A 32 8.06 -16.08 -12.59
C PRO A 32 8.47 -15.61 -13.98
N LEU A 33 7.67 -14.70 -14.55
CA LEU A 33 8.01 -14.02 -15.79
C LEU A 33 9.15 -13.02 -15.54
N LEU A 34 9.95 -12.76 -16.57
CA LEU A 34 11.00 -11.72 -16.54
C LEU A 34 10.45 -10.34 -16.18
N SER A 35 9.19 -10.06 -16.52
CA SER A 35 8.52 -8.80 -16.17
C SER A 35 8.51 -8.52 -14.66
N GLY A 36 8.44 -9.56 -13.83
CA GLY A 36 8.52 -9.42 -12.37
C GLY A 36 9.88 -8.93 -11.88
N LEU A 37 10.96 -9.24 -12.61
CA LEU A 37 12.31 -8.77 -12.30
C LEU A 37 12.55 -7.33 -12.79
N LEU A 38 11.88 -6.93 -13.87
CA LEU A 38 11.99 -5.58 -14.41
C LEU A 38 11.18 -4.56 -13.59
N TYR A 39 10.07 -4.98 -12.98
CA TYR A 39 9.12 -4.10 -12.31
C TYR A 39 9.72 -3.14 -11.28
N PRO A 40 10.56 -3.58 -10.32
CA PRO A 40 11.16 -2.64 -9.35
C PRO A 40 12.00 -1.55 -10.01
N GLY A 41 12.66 -1.88 -11.12
CA GLY A 41 13.47 -0.93 -11.88
C GLY A 41 12.63 0.09 -12.65
N LEU A 42 11.50 -0.34 -13.19
CA LEU A 42 10.53 0.57 -13.83
C LEU A 42 9.98 1.57 -12.80
N GLN A 43 9.54 1.07 -11.65
CA GLN A 43 9.03 1.94 -10.57
C GLN A 43 10.09 2.92 -10.05
N ALA A 44 11.35 2.50 -9.95
CA ALA A 44 12.46 3.40 -9.58
C ALA A 44 12.68 4.49 -10.63
N LEU A 45 12.68 4.14 -11.92
CA LEU A 45 12.87 5.12 -13.00
C LEU A 45 11.71 6.12 -13.09
N ASP A 46 10.49 5.71 -12.73
CA ASP A 46 9.34 6.61 -12.69
C ASP A 46 9.59 7.82 -11.77
N GLU A 47 10.35 7.67 -10.68
CA GLU A 47 10.75 8.79 -9.81
C GLU A 47 11.51 9.88 -10.57
N GLN A 48 12.44 9.47 -11.44
CA GLN A 48 13.23 10.40 -12.24
C GLN A 48 12.40 11.00 -13.38
N TYR A 49 11.66 10.15 -14.10
CA TYR A 49 10.97 10.55 -15.33
C TYR A 49 9.67 11.32 -15.09
N LEU A 50 9.06 11.19 -13.91
CA LEU A 50 8.00 12.08 -13.46
C LEU A 50 8.52 13.37 -12.81
N GLY A 51 9.83 13.47 -12.56
CA GLY A 51 10.45 14.64 -11.93
C GLY A 51 9.92 14.93 -10.53
N VAL A 52 9.57 13.89 -9.77
CA VAL A 52 9.02 14.03 -8.41
C VAL A 52 10.15 14.17 -7.40
N ASP A 53 9.92 14.88 -6.29
CA ASP A 53 10.88 14.94 -5.17
C ASP A 53 10.69 13.78 -4.17
N ALA A 54 9.48 13.21 -4.16
CA ALA A 54 9.07 12.19 -3.22
C ALA A 54 8.14 11.15 -3.86
N GLN A 55 8.22 9.91 -3.40
CA GLN A 55 7.27 8.85 -3.71
C GLN A 55 6.50 8.47 -2.44
N PHE A 56 5.17 8.40 -2.57
CA PHE A 56 4.28 7.95 -1.51
C PHE A 56 3.72 6.56 -1.84
N GLY A 57 3.73 5.65 -0.87
CA GLY A 57 3.12 4.33 -1.02
C GLY A 57 3.01 3.55 0.29
N GLY A 58 2.55 2.32 0.20
CA GLY A 58 2.41 1.42 1.35
C GLY A 58 3.75 0.98 1.93
N VAL A 59 3.76 0.61 3.21
CA VAL A 59 4.93 -0.01 3.85
C VAL A 59 5.39 -1.31 3.16
N ASP A 60 4.51 -1.97 2.40
CA ASP A 60 4.83 -3.15 1.58
C ASP A 60 5.69 -2.82 0.35
N GLN A 61 5.77 -1.55 -0.05
CA GLN A 61 6.66 -1.07 -1.12
C GLN A 61 8.06 -0.70 -0.62
N ARG A 62 8.32 -0.76 0.69
CA ARG A 62 9.60 -0.37 1.31
C ARG A 62 10.82 -0.95 0.59
N LYS A 63 10.76 -2.21 0.18
CA LYS A 63 11.89 -2.88 -0.49
C LYS A 63 12.18 -2.28 -1.86
N ILE A 64 11.15 -1.85 -2.60
CA ILE A 64 11.31 -1.12 -3.87
C ILE A 64 11.89 0.28 -3.60
N PHE A 65 11.40 0.98 -2.58
CA PHE A 65 11.95 2.30 -2.20
C PHE A 65 13.43 2.24 -1.86
N THR A 66 13.85 1.26 -1.04
CA THR A 66 15.27 1.05 -0.74
C THR A 66 16.08 0.62 -1.96
N PHE A 67 15.44 -0.03 -2.93
CA PHE A 67 16.07 -0.38 -4.21
C PHE A 67 16.30 0.88 -5.05
N SER A 68 15.32 1.77 -5.17
CA SER A 68 15.46 3.07 -5.85
C SER A 68 16.60 3.88 -5.26
N GLU A 69 16.67 4.01 -3.93
CA GLU A 69 17.74 4.75 -3.25
C GLU A 69 19.14 4.19 -3.50
N LYS A 70 19.25 2.89 -3.78
CA LYS A 70 20.53 2.24 -4.12
C LYS A 70 20.89 2.48 -5.59
N TYR A 71 19.95 2.28 -6.50
CA TYR A 71 20.26 2.18 -7.93
C TYR A 71 20.12 3.49 -8.70
N LEU A 72 19.22 4.41 -8.32
CA LEU A 72 19.11 5.72 -8.99
C LEU A 72 20.43 6.52 -8.97
N PRO A 73 21.19 6.58 -7.85
CA PRO A 73 22.49 7.23 -7.83
C PRO A 73 23.53 6.60 -8.76
N ILE A 74 23.44 5.30 -9.03
CA ILE A 74 24.36 4.59 -9.95
C ILE A 74 24.13 5.06 -11.39
N LEU A 75 22.89 5.43 -11.74
CA LEU A 75 22.55 6.04 -13.03
C LEU A 75 22.82 7.56 -13.06
N GLY A 76 23.29 8.15 -11.97
CA GLY A 76 23.55 9.59 -11.85
C GLY A 76 22.33 10.41 -11.47
N TYR A 77 21.25 9.79 -10.99
CA TYR A 77 20.05 10.47 -10.51
C TYR A 77 20.08 10.68 -9.01
N GLU A 78 19.42 11.74 -8.55
CA GLU A 78 19.27 11.98 -7.12
C GLU A 78 18.36 10.92 -6.46
N LYS A 79 18.48 10.78 -5.14
CA LYS A 79 17.54 9.96 -4.37
C LYS A 79 16.24 10.73 -4.15
N ARG A 80 15.12 10.02 -3.97
CA ARG A 80 13.84 10.61 -3.58
C ARG A 80 13.48 10.35 -2.13
N ILE A 81 12.62 11.20 -1.61
CA ILE A 81 12.01 11.02 -0.29
C ILE A 81 10.92 9.95 -0.39
N HIS A 82 10.97 8.95 0.48
CA HIS A 82 9.97 7.88 0.52
C HIS A 82 9.04 8.04 1.72
N LEU A 83 7.76 8.30 1.47
CA LEU A 83 6.72 8.44 2.49
C LEU A 83 5.84 7.18 2.51
N MET A 84 5.81 6.48 3.65
CA MET A 84 5.11 5.20 3.77
C MET A 84 3.89 5.27 4.70
N ASN A 85 2.71 4.90 4.20
CA ASN A 85 1.53 4.71 5.05
C ASN A 85 1.42 3.25 5.56
N PRO A 86 0.87 3.05 6.78
CA PRO A 86 0.63 1.71 7.29
C PRO A 86 -0.40 0.97 6.43
N MET A 87 -0.34 -0.36 6.43
CA MET A 87 -1.39 -1.17 5.81
C MET A 87 -2.66 -1.08 6.63
N ILE A 88 -3.77 -0.67 6.00
CA ILE A 88 -5.08 -0.67 6.66
C ILE A 88 -5.59 -2.12 6.67
N PRO A 89 -5.89 -2.70 7.85
CA PRO A 89 -6.48 -4.02 7.92
C PRO A 89 -7.85 -4.05 7.24
N GLY A 90 -8.17 -5.20 6.63
CA GLY A 90 -9.49 -5.49 6.11
C GLY A 90 -10.52 -5.60 7.23
N LEU A 91 -11.79 -5.61 6.85
CA LEU A 91 -12.90 -5.69 7.80
C LEU A 91 -12.91 -6.97 8.63
N ALA A 92 -12.32 -8.06 8.15
CA ALA A 92 -12.21 -9.33 8.87
C ALA A 92 -10.96 -9.43 9.79
N GLY A 93 -10.20 -8.34 9.98
CA GLY A 93 -9.01 -8.31 10.85
C GLY A 93 -7.69 -8.72 10.18
N ALA A 94 -7.73 -9.34 9.00
CA ALA A 94 -6.54 -9.67 8.20
C ALA A 94 -6.17 -8.55 7.20
N LYS A 95 -5.13 -8.74 6.37
CA LYS A 95 -4.79 -7.82 5.27
C LYS A 95 -5.98 -7.67 4.32
N MET A 96 -6.35 -6.44 3.95
CA MET A 96 -7.41 -6.20 2.97
C MET A 96 -7.01 -6.87 1.64
N SER A 97 -7.85 -7.77 1.12
CA SER A 97 -7.55 -8.56 -0.07
C SER A 97 -8.65 -8.37 -1.12
N SER A 98 -8.26 -8.08 -2.36
CA SER A 98 -9.20 -8.06 -3.48
C SER A 98 -9.81 -9.44 -3.77
N SER A 99 -9.19 -10.52 -3.27
CA SER A 99 -9.65 -11.88 -3.47
C SER A 99 -10.74 -12.31 -2.48
N GLU A 100 -10.95 -11.56 -1.40
CA GLU A 100 -12.02 -11.83 -0.43
C GLU A 100 -13.03 -10.69 -0.42
N GLU A 101 -14.17 -10.93 -1.06
CA GLU A 101 -15.22 -9.93 -1.29
C GLU A 101 -15.78 -9.31 0.01
N ASP A 102 -15.88 -10.13 1.07
CA ASP A 102 -16.34 -9.70 2.39
C ASP A 102 -15.25 -8.97 3.20
N SER A 103 -13.97 -8.99 2.77
CA SER A 103 -12.85 -8.37 3.50
C SER A 103 -12.70 -6.87 3.25
N LYS A 104 -13.38 -6.33 2.24
CA LYS A 104 -13.26 -4.93 1.80
C LYS A 104 -14.61 -4.26 1.60
N ILE A 105 -14.66 -2.94 1.83
CA ILE A 105 -15.75 -2.09 1.35
C ILE A 105 -15.35 -1.59 -0.03
N ASP A 106 -16.11 -1.96 -1.05
CA ASP A 106 -15.87 -1.49 -2.40
C ASP A 106 -16.48 -0.09 -2.60
N LEU A 107 -15.91 0.71 -3.49
CA LEU A 107 -16.42 2.05 -3.81
C LEU A 107 -17.83 1.98 -4.42
N LEU A 108 -18.18 0.86 -5.04
CA LEU A 108 -19.48 0.62 -5.67
C LEU A 108 -20.44 -0.16 -4.76
N ASP A 109 -20.08 -0.44 -3.50
CA ASP A 109 -20.98 -1.14 -2.59
C ASP A 109 -22.24 -0.32 -2.31
N SER A 110 -23.40 -0.97 -2.45
CA SER A 110 -24.67 -0.38 -2.02
C SER A 110 -24.68 -0.14 -0.50
N VAL A 111 -25.52 0.78 -0.03
CA VAL A 111 -25.71 1.05 1.40
C VAL A 111 -26.04 -0.22 2.19
N ALA A 112 -26.80 -1.15 1.59
CA ALA A 112 -27.13 -2.43 2.20
C ALA A 112 -25.90 -3.34 2.36
N ASN A 113 -25.03 -3.39 1.34
CA ASN A 113 -23.79 -4.17 1.37
C ASN A 113 -22.82 -3.62 2.41
N VAL A 114 -22.62 -2.30 2.45
CA VAL A 114 -21.77 -1.65 3.46
C VAL A 114 -22.24 -2.02 4.87
N LYS A 115 -23.55 -1.88 5.16
CA LYS A 115 -24.12 -2.27 6.46
C LYS A 115 -23.92 -3.75 6.77
N LYS A 116 -24.09 -4.64 5.80
CA LYS A 116 -23.89 -6.09 5.96
C LYS A 116 -22.43 -6.41 6.29
N LYS A 117 -21.49 -5.83 5.57
CA LYS A 117 -20.05 -6.04 5.76
C LYS A 117 -19.57 -5.48 7.11
N LEU A 118 -20.01 -4.28 7.48
CA LEU A 118 -19.71 -3.70 8.79
C LEU A 118 -20.24 -4.55 9.96
N LYS A 119 -21.44 -5.14 9.83
CA LYS A 119 -21.99 -6.04 10.85
C LYS A 119 -21.21 -7.36 11.01
N LYS A 120 -20.54 -7.81 9.94
CA LYS A 120 -19.70 -9.01 9.95
C LYS A 120 -18.25 -8.72 10.32
N ALA A 121 -17.86 -7.45 10.37
CA ALA A 121 -16.48 -7.06 10.60
C ALA A 121 -16.00 -7.50 11.98
N PHE A 122 -14.73 -7.88 12.06
CA PHE A 122 -14.07 -8.18 13.31
C PHE A 122 -13.90 -6.89 14.12
N CYS A 123 -14.54 -6.84 15.29
CA CYS A 123 -14.48 -5.71 16.21
C CYS A 123 -14.62 -6.21 17.66
N GLU A 124 -13.61 -6.92 18.13
CA GLU A 124 -13.56 -7.44 19.50
C GLU A 124 -13.58 -6.30 20.54
N PRO A 125 -14.40 -6.40 21.61
CA PRO A 125 -14.47 -5.38 22.66
C PRO A 125 -13.11 -5.13 23.32
N GLY A 126 -12.69 -3.86 23.36
CA GLY A 126 -11.40 -3.45 23.95
C GLY A 126 -10.17 -3.67 23.06
N ASN A 127 -10.29 -4.37 21.93
CA ASN A 127 -9.19 -4.57 21.01
C ASN A 127 -9.00 -3.35 20.10
N ILE A 128 -7.89 -2.63 20.33
CA ILE A 128 -7.49 -1.44 19.56
C ILE A 128 -6.37 -1.72 18.56
N VAL A 129 -5.79 -2.92 18.58
CA VAL A 129 -4.61 -3.28 17.78
C VAL A 129 -5.04 -3.87 16.44
N ASP A 130 -5.85 -4.92 16.46
CA ASP A 130 -6.26 -5.67 15.27
C ASP A 130 -7.72 -5.39 14.90
N ASN A 131 -8.07 -4.10 14.77
CA ASN A 131 -9.45 -3.67 14.57
C ASN A 131 -9.61 -2.84 13.29
N GLY A 132 -10.14 -3.47 12.24
CA GLY A 132 -10.40 -2.85 10.93
C GLY A 132 -11.31 -1.63 11.00
N ILE A 133 -12.30 -1.64 11.89
CA ILE A 133 -13.25 -0.54 12.05
C ILE A 133 -12.55 0.69 12.66
N LEU A 134 -11.77 0.48 13.72
CA LEU A 134 -11.00 1.56 14.36
C LEU A 134 -9.90 2.08 13.43
N ALA A 135 -9.20 1.21 12.71
CA ALA A 135 -8.17 1.60 11.75
C ALA A 135 -8.76 2.45 10.61
N PHE A 136 -9.89 2.04 10.04
CA PHE A 136 -10.58 2.82 9.02
C PHE A 136 -11.06 4.16 9.57
N SER A 137 -11.61 4.19 10.79
CA SER A 137 -12.03 5.43 11.44
C SER A 137 -10.86 6.40 11.62
N LYS A 138 -9.71 5.90 12.10
CA LYS A 138 -8.50 6.69 12.33
C LYS A 138 -7.85 7.22 11.04
N HIS A 139 -7.76 6.39 10.00
CA HIS A 139 -7.01 6.72 8.78
C HIS A 139 -7.86 7.32 7.67
N VAL A 140 -9.19 7.21 7.73
CA VAL A 140 -10.10 7.72 6.70
C VAL A 140 -11.10 8.72 7.26
N ILE A 141 -11.83 8.36 8.33
CA ILE A 141 -12.90 9.23 8.84
C ILE A 141 -12.32 10.46 9.54
N PHE A 142 -11.44 10.29 10.52
CA PHE A 142 -10.91 11.40 11.31
C PHE A 142 -10.15 12.45 10.48
N PRO A 143 -9.34 12.09 9.45
CA PRO A 143 -8.70 13.09 8.58
C PRO A 143 -9.68 13.92 7.75
N LEU A 144 -10.90 13.42 7.50
CA LEU A 144 -11.95 14.16 6.78
C LEU A 144 -12.76 15.09 7.68
N MET A 145 -12.70 14.89 9.00
CA MET A 145 -13.42 15.70 9.97
C MET A 145 -12.76 17.08 10.14
N LYS A 146 -13.58 18.11 10.37
CA LYS A 146 -13.07 19.45 10.63
C LYS A 146 -12.45 19.55 12.02
N ALA A 147 -11.52 20.47 12.19
CA ALA A 147 -10.95 20.76 13.50
C ALA A 147 -12.07 21.12 14.50
N GLY A 148 -12.14 20.40 15.62
CA GLY A 148 -13.17 20.57 16.65
C GLY A 148 -14.48 19.80 16.41
N GLU A 149 -14.63 19.13 15.27
CA GLU A 149 -15.77 18.25 15.01
C GLU A 149 -15.69 16.98 15.86
N LYS A 150 -16.81 16.57 16.45
CA LYS A 150 -16.89 15.39 17.33
C LYS A 150 -17.37 14.17 16.55
N TYR A 151 -16.76 13.02 16.81
CA TYR A 151 -17.19 11.76 16.22
C TYR A 151 -18.38 11.23 17.01
N LEU A 152 -19.60 11.42 16.48
CA LEU A 152 -20.84 11.06 17.15
C LEU A 152 -21.16 9.58 16.94
N VAL A 153 -21.16 8.81 18.03
CA VAL A 153 -21.59 7.41 18.05
C VAL A 153 -22.90 7.33 18.82
N PRO A 154 -24.07 7.29 18.14
CA PRO A 154 -25.36 7.20 18.80
C PRO A 154 -25.50 5.83 19.47
N ARG A 155 -25.84 5.85 20.76
CA ARG A 155 -26.13 4.67 21.59
C ARG A 155 -27.42 4.94 22.36
N LYS A 156 -28.10 3.87 22.78
CA LYS A 156 -29.27 4.01 23.68
C LYS A 156 -28.80 4.48 25.06
N GLU A 157 -29.68 5.13 25.83
CA GLU A 157 -29.36 5.65 27.18
C GLU A 157 -28.91 4.57 28.17
N GLU A 158 -29.27 3.31 27.92
CA GLU A 158 -28.87 2.16 28.74
C GLU A 158 -27.37 1.75 28.58
N TYR A 159 -26.58 2.44 27.73
CA TYR A 159 -25.17 2.11 27.39
C TYR A 159 -24.18 3.29 27.35
#